data_AF-A0A4P8J7K1-F1
#
_entry.id   AF-A0A4P8J7K1-F1
#
_cell.length_a   1.000
_cell.length_b   1.000
_cell.length_c   1.000
_cell.angle_alpha   90.00
_cell.angle_beta   90.00
_cell.angle_gamma   90.00
#
_symmetry.space_group_name_H-M   'P 1'
#
loop_
_entity.id
_entity.type
_entity.pdbx_description
1 polymer ?
#
loop_
_entity_poly.entity_id
_entity_poly.type
_entity_poly.pdbx_seq_one_letter_code
_entity_poly.pdbx_strand_id
1 'polypeptide(L)' 'MHDVAERDRCRRAFLHAVRCARAGDFEPGNALIRGVAVRHGKSAAAIQLRELQRYVDSDCDA' A
#
# COMPACT_ATOMS: atom_id res chain seq x y z
N MET A 1 2.73 23.42 1.69
CA MET A 1 1.91 22.75 2.74
C MET A 1 0.96 21.66 2.22
N HIS A 2 0.75 21.49 0.89
CA HIS A 2 -0.11 20.42 0.36
C HIS A 2 0.46 18.98 0.46
N ASP A 3 1.77 18.83 0.68
CA ASP A 3 2.48 17.54 0.54
C ASP A 3 2.35 16.59 1.77
N VAL A 4 2.38 17.15 2.99
CA VAL A 4 2.41 16.35 4.23
C VAL A 4 1.10 15.59 4.46
N ALA A 5 -0.03 16.23 4.19
CA ALA A 5 -1.35 15.62 4.38
C ALA A 5 -1.64 14.50 3.37
N GLU A 6 -1.13 14.63 2.15
CA GLU A 6 -1.25 13.59 1.12
C GLU A 6 -0.33 12.40 1.45
N ARG A 7 0.91 12.67 1.89
CA ARG A 7 1.85 11.62 2.32
C ARG A 7 1.32 10.81 3.49
N ASP A 8 0.68 11.45 4.46
CA ASP A 8 0.03 10.80 5.59
C ASP A 8 -1.17 9.94 5.17
N ARG A 9 -1.97 10.40 4.20
CA ARG A 9 -3.08 9.59 3.66
C ARG A 9 -2.57 8.35 2.94
N CYS A 10 -1.55 8.50 2.09
CA CYS A 10 -0.92 7.37 1.39
C CYS A 10 -0.33 6.37 2.38
N ARG A 11 0.37 6.85 3.42
CA ARG A 11 0.91 6.00 4.47
C ARG A 11 -0.18 5.24 5.22
N ARG A 12 -1.26 5.92 5.64
CA ARG A 12 -2.39 5.26 6.32
C ARG A 12 -3.07 4.21 5.45
N ALA A 13 -3.28 4.50 4.17
CA ALA A 13 -3.86 3.54 3.21
C ALA A 13 -2.96 2.31 3.03
N PHE A 14 -1.64 2.51 2.96
CA PHE A 14 -0.66 1.42 2.88
C PHE A 14 -0.68 0.55 4.13
N LEU A 15 -0.58 1.14 5.33
CA LEU A 15 -0.59 0.37 6.58
C LEU A 15 -1.92 -0.35 6.81
N HIS A 16 -3.05 0.27 6.41
CA HIS A 16 -4.34 -0.41 6.40
C HIS A 16 -4.33 -1.65 5.50
N ALA A 17 -3.80 -1.53 4.28
CA ALA A 17 -3.69 -2.65 3.35
C ALA A 17 -2.79 -3.77 3.89
N VAL A 18 -1.68 -3.44 4.56
CA VAL A 18 -0.80 -4.42 5.22
C VAL A 18 -1.56 -5.19 6.31
N ARG A 19 -2.28 -4.49 7.19
CA ARG A 19 -3.05 -5.13 8.28
C ARG A 19 -4.16 -6.05 7.75
N CYS A 20 -4.90 -5.60 6.74
CA CYS A 20 -5.91 -6.44 6.10
C CYS A 20 -5.29 -7.67 5.44
N ALA A 21 -4.19 -7.51 4.70
CA ALA A 21 -3.52 -8.63 4.05
C ALA A 21 -2.98 -9.66 5.05
N ARG A 22 -2.45 -9.23 6.20
CA ARG A 22 -2.07 -10.13 7.30
C ARG A 22 -3.26 -10.88 7.89
N ALA A 23 -4.44 -10.28 7.90
CA ALA A 23 -5.69 -10.91 8.29
C ALA A 23 -6.33 -11.79 7.19
N GLY A 24 -5.68 -11.93 6.02
CA GLY A 24 -6.17 -12.69 4.87
C GLY A 24 -7.12 -11.91 3.95
N ASP A 25 -7.33 -10.61 4.20
CA ASP A 25 -8.12 -9.73 3.33
C ASP A 25 -7.22 -8.93 2.38
N PHE A 26 -7.25 -9.32 1.10
CA PHE A 26 -6.42 -8.72 0.06
C PHE A 26 -7.12 -7.59 -0.72
N GLU A 27 -8.41 -7.31 -0.49
CA GLU A 27 -9.14 -6.28 -1.24
C GLU A 27 -8.51 -4.88 -1.10
N PRO A 28 -8.17 -4.41 0.12
CA PRO A 28 -7.59 -3.07 0.29
C PRO A 28 -6.22 -2.93 -0.38
N GLY A 29 -5.41 -4.00 -0.36
CA GLY A 29 -4.15 -4.07 -1.09
C GLY A 29 -4.37 -3.96 -2.60
N ASN A 30 -5.30 -4.73 -3.16
CA ASN A 30 -5.63 -4.69 -4.59
C ASN A 30 -6.13 -3.31 -5.04
N ALA A 31 -6.99 -2.67 -4.23
CA ALA A 31 -7.48 -1.32 -4.51
C ALA A 31 -6.34 -0.29 -4.52
N LEU A 32 -5.42 -0.37 -3.54
CA LEU A 32 -4.23 0.48 -3.47
C LEU A 32 -3.36 0.32 -4.72
N ILE A 33 -3.00 -0.91 -5.09
CA ILE A 33 -2.14 -1.20 -6.25
C ILE A 33 -2.78 -0.70 -7.56
N ARG A 34 -4.10 -0.89 -7.73
CA ARG A 34 -4.83 -0.34 -8.88
C ARG A 34 -4.78 1.18 -8.93
N GLY A 35 -4.97 1.85 -7.78
CA GLY A 35 -4.85 3.31 -7.69
C GLY A 35 -3.47 3.82 -8.08
N VAL A 36 -2.40 3.15 -7.61
CA VAL A 36 -1.02 3.47 -8.00
C VAL A 36 -0.81 3.23 -9.49
N ALA A 37 -1.32 2.14 -10.05
CA ALA A 37 -1.20 1.83 -11.47
C ALA A 37 -1.84 2.90 -12.36
N VAL A 38 -3.03 3.40 -11.97
CA VAL A 38 -3.74 4.45 -12.70
C VAL A 38 -2.99 5.79 -12.63
N ARG A 39 -2.41 6.15 -11.48
CA ARG A 39 -1.78 7.46 -11.27
C ARG A 39 -0.32 7.53 -11.73
N HIS A 40 0.42 6.43 -11.54
CA HIS A 40 1.87 6.40 -11.69
C HIS A 40 2.37 5.30 -12.65
N GLY A 41 1.45 4.51 -13.22
CA GLY A 41 1.77 3.47 -14.17
C GLY A 41 2.10 2.11 -13.53
N LYS A 42 2.22 1.09 -14.39
CA LYS A 42 2.39 -0.31 -13.99
C LYS A 42 3.70 -0.58 -13.24
N SER A 43 4.78 0.12 -13.59
CA SER A 43 6.08 -0.05 -12.91
C SER A 43 6.02 0.40 -11.45
N ALA A 44 5.38 1.55 -11.17
CA ALA A 44 5.17 2.03 -9.81
C ALA A 44 4.29 1.08 -9.00
N ALA A 45 3.23 0.55 -9.63
CA ALA A 45 2.36 -0.45 -9.00
C ALA A 45 3.10 -1.75 -8.65
N ALA A 46 4.03 -2.20 -9.50
CA ALA A 46 4.85 -3.39 -9.22
C ALA A 46 5.81 -3.16 -8.02
N ILE A 47 6.39 -1.97 -7.91
CA ILE A 47 7.21 -1.59 -6.74
C ILE A 47 6.35 -1.57 -5.48
N GLN A 48 5.18 -0.93 -5.54
CA GLN A 48 4.24 -0.84 -4.42
C GLN A 48 3.77 -2.23 -3.94
N LEU A 49 3.56 -3.16 -4.87
CA LEU A 49 3.18 -4.54 -4.55
C LEU A 49 4.30 -5.27 -3.82
N ARG A 50 5.55 -5.16 -4.29
CA ARG A 50 6.72 -5.77 -3.63
C ARG A 50 6.91 -5.22 -2.23
N GLU A 51 6.78 -3.91 -2.06
CA GLU A 51 6.82 -3.24 -0.75
C GLU A 51 5.71 -3.78 0.16
N LEU A 52 4.47 -3.87 -0.33
CA LEU A 52 3.36 -4.41 0.46
C LEU A 52 3.62 -5.84 0.92
N GLN A 53 4.05 -6.73 0.02
CA GLN A 53 4.39 -8.12 0.35
C GLN A 53 5.48 -8.18 1.42
N ARG A 54 6.55 -7.39 1.26
CA ARG A 54 7.64 -7.32 2.24
C ARG A 54 7.14 -6.94 3.63
N TYR A 55 6.24 -5.95 3.73
CA TYR A 55 5.65 -5.55 5.01
C TYR A 55 4.67 -6.58 5.56
N VAL A 56 3.92 -7.30 4.73
CA VAL A 56 3.05 -8.39 5.18
C VAL A 56 3.88 -9.53 5.76
N ASP A 57 4.95 -9.93 5.07
CA ASP A 57 5.83 -11.04 5.43
C ASP A 57 6.79 -10.71 6.58
N SER A 58 7.16 -9.44 6.73
CA SER A 58 7.98 -9.00 7.87
C SER A 58 7.07 -8.81 9.06
N ASP A 59 7.35 -9.46 10.19
CA ASP A 59 6.65 -9.29 11.47
C ASP A 59 6.88 -7.90 12.11
N CYS A 60 7.32 -6.91 11.32
CA CYS A 60 7.43 -5.54 11.76
C CYS A 60 6.03 -5.01 12.05
N ASP A 61 5.75 -4.69 13.31
CA ASP A 61 4.56 -3.97 13.71
C ASP A 61 4.43 -2.68 12.88
N ALA A 62 3.34 -2.62 12.12
CA ALA A 62 2.98 -1.53 11.22
C ALA A 62 2.17 -0.45 11.94
#